data_AF-A0A1Q3RL77-F1
#
_entry.id   AF-A0A1Q3RL77-F1
#
_cell.length_a   1.000
_cell.length_b   1.000
_cell.length_c   1.000
_cell.angle_alpha   90.00
_cell.angle_beta   90.00
_cell.angle_gamma   90.00
#
_symmetry.space_group_name_H-M   'P 1'
#
loop_
_entity.id
_entity.type
_entity.pdbx_description
1 polymer ?
#
loop_
_entity_poly.entity_id
_entity_poly.type
_entity_poly.pdbx_seq_one_letter_code
_entity_poly.pdbx_strand_id
1 'polypeptide(L)'
;MIMLNMFIKSMQLDEEKRIVVVIQDAIAEYFLKDESKKMLKDMAQKSLGDAFIKLEVAKTSFRVTVTEGTEEESMKTIEAEIMKAIEMAMSFMSQMNPDKQ
;
A
#
# COMPACT_ATOMS: atom_id res chain seq x y z
N MET A 1 7.30 13.06 -2.94
CA MET A 1 6.06 13.40 -2.21
C MET A 1 4.82 13.62 -3.11
N ILE A 2 4.93 14.17 -4.33
CA ILE A 2 3.74 14.42 -5.20
C ILE A 2 3.05 13.13 -5.67
N MET A 3 3.79 12.03 -5.83
CA MET A 3 3.28 10.80 -6.48
C MET A 3 2.47 9.88 -5.55
N LEU A 4 2.84 9.79 -4.27
CA LEU A 4 2.10 8.96 -3.30
C LEU A 4 0.65 9.45 -3.14
N ASN A 5 0.47 10.78 -3.12
CA ASN A 5 -0.82 11.43 -2.91
C ASN A 5 -1.84 11.15 -4.03
N MET A 6 -1.39 10.70 -5.20
CA MET A 6 -2.27 10.31 -6.31
C MET A 6 -2.99 8.98 -6.04
N PHE A 7 -2.46 8.15 -5.14
CA PHE A 7 -2.98 6.81 -4.84
C PHE A 7 -3.38 6.66 -3.36
N ILE A 8 -2.63 7.29 -2.45
CA ILE A 8 -2.86 7.28 -1.01
C ILE A 8 -3.36 8.66 -0.56
N LYS A 9 -4.48 8.69 0.16
CA LYS A 9 -4.98 9.88 0.88
C LYS A 9 -4.19 10.15 2.15
N SER A 10 -3.91 9.10 2.93
CA SER A 10 -3.16 9.20 4.19
C SER A 10 -2.57 7.87 4.61
N MET A 11 -1.49 7.92 5.39
CA MET A 11 -0.87 6.76 6.02
C MET A 11 -0.45 7.13 7.44
N GLN A 12 -0.91 6.40 8.44
CA GLN A 12 -0.69 6.70 9.85
C GLN A 12 -0.84 5.46 10.73
N LEU A 13 -0.34 5.53 11.96
CA LEU A 13 -0.68 4.56 13.00
C LEU A 13 -2.01 4.95 13.66
N ASP A 14 -2.89 3.98 13.91
CA ASP A 14 -4.09 4.22 14.72
C ASP A 14 -3.81 4.06 16.23
N GLU A 15 -4.86 4.21 17.05
CA GLU A 15 -4.76 4.08 18.52
C GLU A 15 -4.26 2.70 18.99
N GLU A 16 -4.45 1.66 18.17
CA GLU A 16 -3.95 0.31 18.41
C GLU A 16 -2.56 0.09 17.77
N LYS A 17 -1.90 1.16 17.33
CA LYS A 17 -0.62 1.16 16.61
C LYS A 17 -0.63 0.32 15.33
N ARG A 18 -1.79 0.11 14.71
CA ARG A 18 -1.87 -0.54 13.39
C ARG A 18 -1.56 0.47 12.31
N ILE A 19 -0.88 0.01 11.26
CA ILE A 19 -0.63 0.85 10.08
C ILE A 19 -1.93 0.96 9.30
N VAL A 20 -2.48 2.17 9.18
CA VAL A 20 -3.69 2.46 8.41
C VAL A 20 -3.30 3.24 7.16
N VAL A 21 -3.60 2.65 6.00
CA VAL A 21 -3.43 3.30 4.71
C VAL A 21 -4.80 3.57 4.12
N VAL A 22 -5.09 4.83 3.83
CA VAL A 22 -6.31 5.27 3.17
C VAL A 22 -5.98 5.60 1.72
N ILE A 23 -6.72 5.01 0.79
CA ILE A 23 -6.51 5.18 -0.66
C ILE A 23 -7.47 6.19 -1.27
N GLN A 24 -7.14 6.69 -2.45
CA GLN A 24 -8.01 7.56 -3.22
C GLN A 24 -9.27 6.83 -3.70
N ASP A 25 -10.42 7.52 -3.71
CA ASP A 25 -11.70 6.91 -4.11
C ASP A 25 -11.68 6.44 -5.56
N ALA A 26 -10.94 7.16 -6.42
CA ALA A 26 -10.75 6.84 -7.83
C ALA A 26 -10.18 5.43 -8.08
N ILE A 27 -9.50 4.84 -7.09
CA ILE A 27 -8.90 3.50 -7.20
C ILE A 27 -9.52 2.49 -6.23
N ALA A 28 -10.51 2.89 -5.43
CA ALA A 28 -11.11 2.08 -4.38
C ALA A 28 -11.77 0.79 -4.89
N GLU A 29 -12.42 0.86 -6.05
CA GLU A 29 -13.09 -0.30 -6.65
C GLU A 29 -12.12 -1.43 -7.04
N TYR A 30 -10.88 -1.09 -7.37
CA TYR A 30 -9.84 -2.08 -7.65
C TYR A 30 -9.44 -2.84 -6.39
N PHE A 31 -9.34 -2.16 -5.25
CA PHE A 31 -8.94 -2.75 -3.96
C PHE A 31 -9.96 -3.74 -3.39
N LEU A 32 -11.23 -3.63 -3.78
CA LEU A 32 -12.28 -4.53 -3.33
C LEU A 32 -12.23 -5.92 -3.99
N LYS A 33 -11.50 -6.06 -5.11
CA LYS A 33 -11.34 -7.34 -5.81
C LYS A 33 -10.49 -8.30 -4.99
N ASP A 34 -10.87 -9.57 -4.95
CA ASP A 34 -10.19 -10.58 -4.13
C ASP A 34 -8.73 -10.80 -4.55
N GLU A 35 -8.44 -10.66 -5.85
CA GLU A 35 -7.08 -10.67 -6.36
C GLU A 35 -6.23 -9.53 -5.76
N SER A 36 -6.77 -8.32 -5.70
CA SER A 36 -6.07 -7.17 -5.11
C SER A 36 -5.88 -7.33 -3.60
N LYS A 37 -6.87 -7.86 -2.88
CA LYS A 37 -6.71 -8.20 -1.44
C LYS A 37 -5.60 -9.22 -1.22
N LYS A 38 -5.53 -10.25 -2.07
CA LYS A 38 -4.47 -11.26 -2.01
C LYS A 38 -3.10 -10.65 -2.31
N MET A 39 -2.98 -9.83 -3.35
CA MET A 39 -1.75 -9.13 -3.69
C MET A 39 -1.26 -8.23 -2.54
N LEU A 40 -2.16 -7.47 -1.90
CA LEU A 40 -1.82 -6.63 -0.75
C LEU A 40 -1.32 -7.45 0.43
N LYS A 41 -1.96 -8.59 0.69
CA LYS A 41 -1.54 -9.50 1.75
C LYS A 41 -0.16 -10.08 1.45
N ASP A 42 0.05 -10.58 0.23
CA ASP A 42 1.31 -11.16 -0.19
C ASP A 42 2.44 -10.13 -0.14
N MET A 43 2.17 -8.89 -0.56
CA MET A 43 3.11 -7.77 -0.42
C MET A 43 3.43 -7.51 1.05
N ALA A 44 2.43 -7.26 1.89
CA ALA A 44 2.65 -6.96 3.30
C ALA A 44 3.41 -8.09 4.03
N GLN A 45 3.08 -9.35 3.74
CA GLN A 45 3.77 -10.51 4.31
C GLN A 45 5.23 -10.60 3.85
N LYS A 46 5.50 -10.41 2.56
CA LYS A 46 6.88 -10.47 2.03
C LYS A 46 7.74 -9.33 2.55
N SER A 47 7.18 -8.13 2.63
CA SER A 47 7.91 -6.93 3.01
C SER A 47 8.18 -6.84 4.51
N LEU A 48 7.24 -7.30 5.33
CA LEU A 48 7.35 -7.23 6.79
C LEU A 48 7.88 -8.52 7.43
N GLY A 49 7.86 -9.64 6.71
CA GLY A 49 8.33 -10.92 7.23
C GLY A 49 7.61 -11.32 8.52
N ASP A 50 8.40 -11.68 9.53
CA ASP A 50 7.89 -12.12 10.84
C ASP A 50 7.15 -11.03 11.62
N ALA A 51 7.33 -9.75 11.26
CA ALA A 51 6.60 -8.66 11.89
C ALA A 51 5.13 -8.61 11.46
N PHE A 52 4.75 -9.26 10.35
CA PHE A 52 3.36 -9.26 9.89
C PHE A 52 2.46 -10.16 10.74
N ILE A 53 1.38 -9.60 11.28
CA ILE A 53 0.36 -10.36 12.01
C ILE A 53 -0.91 -10.52 11.16
N LYS A 54 -1.45 -9.41 10.64
CA LYS A 54 -2.76 -9.41 9.99
C LYS A 54 -2.90 -8.26 8.99
N LEU A 55 -3.67 -8.52 7.93
CA LEU A 55 -4.17 -7.50 7.01
C LEU A 55 -5.70 -7.47 7.05
N GLU A 56 -6.27 -6.29 7.18
CA GLU A 56 -7.71 -6.04 7.04
C GLU A 56 -7.96 -5.04 5.92
N VAL A 57 -8.81 -5.39 4.96
CA VAL A 57 -9.11 -4.52 3.81
C VAL A 57 -10.55 -4.04 3.91
N ALA A 58 -10.73 -2.72 3.85
CA ALA A 58 -12.00 -2.04 3.74
C ALA A 58 -12.10 -1.34 2.37
N LYS A 59 -13.24 -0.68 2.11
CA LYS A 59 -13.54 -0.07 0.81
C LYS A 59 -12.46 0.89 0.31
N THR A 60 -11.98 1.77 1.19
CA THR A 60 -11.04 2.84 0.86
C THR A 60 -9.81 2.84 1.77
N SER A 61 -9.57 1.75 2.48
CA SER A 61 -8.44 1.66 3.39
C SER A 61 -8.03 0.22 3.63
N PHE A 62 -6.80 0.01 4.03
CA PHE A 62 -6.37 -1.24 4.63
C PHE A 62 -5.61 -0.97 5.93
N ARG A 63 -5.66 -1.94 6.84
CA ARG A 63 -4.97 -1.93 8.12
C ARG A 63 -4.01 -3.10 8.19
N VAL A 64 -2.76 -2.83 8.58
CA VAL A 64 -1.75 -3.85 8.82
C VAL A 64 -1.45 -3.86 10.32
N THR A 65 -1.73 -4.99 10.96
CA THR A 65 -1.29 -5.26 12.33
C THR A 65 0.09 -5.88 12.27
N VAL A 66 1.01 -5.33 13.05
CA VAL A 66 2.38 -5.82 13.16
C VAL A 66 2.74 -6.12 14.61
N THR A 67 3.86 -6.80 14.80
CA THR A 67 4.43 -7.07 16.13
C THR A 67 4.67 -5.77 16.90
N GLU A 68 4.40 -5.79 18.20
CA GLU A 68 4.62 -4.62 19.06
C GLU A 68 6.10 -4.21 19.06
N GLY A 69 6.36 -2.91 18.97
CA GLY A 69 7.71 -2.33 18.90
C GLY A 69 8.29 -2.23 17.49
N THR A 70 7.61 -2.75 16.46
CA THR A 70 8.06 -2.65 15.05
C THR A 70 7.21 -1.69 14.22
N GLU A 71 6.29 -0.95 14.83
CA GLU A 71 5.20 -0.26 14.11
C GLU A 71 5.71 0.86 13.20
N GLU A 72 6.61 1.72 13.69
CA GLU A 72 7.18 2.80 12.88
C GLU A 72 8.07 2.30 11.74
N GLU A 73 8.90 1.28 12.00
CA GLU A 73 9.76 0.68 10.98
C GLU A 73 8.92 -0.05 9.93
N SER A 74 7.91 -0.79 10.37
CA SER A 74 6.97 -1.48 9.49
C SER A 74 6.18 -0.49 8.63
N MET A 75 5.78 0.65 9.20
CA MET A 75 5.12 1.72 8.45
C MET A 75 6.03 2.24 7.33
N LYS A 76 7.30 2.56 7.63
CA LYS A 76 8.27 3.01 6.63
C LYS A 76 8.51 1.96 5.53
N THR A 77 8.55 0.69 5.90
CA THR A 77 8.69 -0.43 4.95
C THR A 77 7.49 -0.51 4.01
N ILE A 78 6.26 -0.44 4.54
CA ILE A 78 5.05 -0.43 3.71
C ILE A 78 5.02 0.79 2.79
N GLU A 79 5.40 1.98 3.28
CA GLU A 79 5.46 3.19 2.47
C GLU A 79 6.44 3.03 1.29
N ALA A 80 7.64 2.52 1.57
CA ALA A 80 8.66 2.29 0.55
C ALA A 80 8.21 1.29 -0.53
N GLU A 81 7.51 0.22 -0.15
CA GLU A 81 7.02 -0.79 -1.09
C GLU A 81 5.88 -0.26 -1.96
N ILE A 82 4.98 0.55 -1.39
CA ILE A 82 3.94 1.21 -2.19
C ILE A 82 4.57 2.21 -3.17
N MET A 83 5.57 2.99 -2.73
CA MET A 83 6.31 3.90 -3.62
C MET A 83 6.97 3.16 -4.78
N LYS A 84 7.65 2.03 -4.51
CA LYS A 84 8.24 1.19 -5.57
C LYS A 84 7.18 0.67 -6.54
N ALA A 85 6.04 0.20 -6.03
CA ALA A 85 4.95 -0.30 -6.87
C ALA A 85 4.40 0.81 -7.80
N ILE A 86 4.25 2.03 -7.28
CA ILE A 86 3.83 3.21 -8.06
C ILE A 86 4.89 3.55 -9.13
N GLU A 87 6.17 3.60 -8.76
CA GLU A 87 7.27 3.89 -9.69
C GLU A 87 7.37 2.87 -10.82
N MET A 88 7.20 1.59 -10.52
CA MET A 88 7.16 0.52 -11.53
C MET A 88 5.95 0.66 -12.45
N ALA A 89 4.75 0.92 -11.91
CA ALA A 89 3.54 1.10 -12.71
C ALA A 89 3.65 2.30 -13.66
N MET A 90 4.22 3.42 -13.21
CA MET A 90 4.47 4.59 -14.07
C MET A 90 5.53 4.31 -15.13
N SER A 91 6.63 3.64 -14.76
CA SER A 91 7.67 3.25 -15.71
C SER A 91 7.08 2.38 -16.82
N PHE A 92 6.22 1.43 -16.46
CA PHE A 92 5.49 0.59 -17.40
C PHE A 92 4.56 1.40 -18.31
N MET A 93 3.76 2.33 -17.75
CA MET A 93 2.89 3.21 -18.54
C MET A 93 3.67 4.11 -19.51
N SER A 94 4.84 4.62 -19.10
CA SER A 94 5.70 5.43 -19.99
C SER A 94 6.29 4.63 -21.16
N GLN A 95 6.55 3.33 -20.96
CA GLN A 95 7.07 2.44 -22.00
C GLN A 95 5.96 1.96 -22.94
N MET A 96 4.72 1.85 -22.45
CA MET A 96 3.54 1.51 -23.26
C MET A 96 2.94 2.69 -24.03
N ASN A 97 3.47 3.90 -23.84
CA ASN A 97 3.04 5.10 -24.56
C ASN A 97 4.17 5.63 -25.47
N PRO A 98 4.68 4.84 -26.45
CA PRO A 98 5.78 5.27 -27.30
C PRO A 98 5.42 6.39 -28.30
N ASP A 99 4.14 6.78 -28.42
CA ASP A 99 3.66 7.70 -29.47
C ASP A 99 3.06 9.01 -28.95
N LYS A 100 3.79 9.76 -28.11
CA LYS A 100 3.60 11.22 -27.99
C LYS A 100 4.94 11.95 -27.83
N GLN A 101 5.67 12.06 -28.94
CA GLN A 101 6.42 13.28 -29.25
C GLN A 101 5.45 14.35 -29.78
#